data_AF-A0A099J206-F1
#
_entry.id   AF-A0A099J206-F1
#
_cell.length_a   1.000
_cell.length_b   1.000
_cell.length_c   1.000
_cell.angle_alpha   90.00
_cell.angle_beta   90.00
_cell.angle_gamma   90.00
#
_symmetry.space_group_name_H-M   'P 1'
#
loop_
_entity.id
_entity.type
_entity.pdbx_description
1 polymer ?
#
loop_
_entity_poly.entity_id
_entity_poly.type
_entity_poly.pdbx_seq_one_letter_code
_entity_poly.pdbx_strand_id
1 'polypeptide(L)'
;GLGALDHTTIIVRMTLESLQSGLGEAQLDGIEQPISAGTARKMAAEACLIPMVLGGKSEVLDFGLRKRLFTTAQKLAAIERDGGCATAGCNRPPSYAEGHHIRWYKAHDGPTNQANCVMLCSACHHRIHREGWDVVVRDNVVYFIPSASVDPRRTPRRGGRPPVPTPKGHDGPHYKR
;
A
#
# COMPACT_ATOMS: atom_id res chain seq x y z
N GLY A 1 -16.89 -2.20 -14.84
CA GLY A 1 -16.28 -1.04 -14.16
C GLY A 1 -15.37 -1.57 -13.07
N LEU A 2 -14.07 -1.29 -13.14
CA LEU A 2 -13.05 -1.79 -12.20
C LEU A 2 -12.24 -0.57 -11.71
N GLY A 3 -12.81 0.15 -10.74
CA GLY A 3 -12.27 1.42 -10.24
C GLY A 3 -11.83 1.35 -8.79
N ALA A 4 -12.72 0.86 -7.92
CA ALA A 4 -12.50 0.71 -6.49
C ALA A 4 -12.56 -0.77 -6.10
N LEU A 5 -11.92 -1.13 -4.99
CA LEU A 5 -12.23 -2.38 -4.28
C LEU A 5 -13.69 -2.26 -3.77
N ASP A 6 -14.40 -3.37 -3.56
CA ASP A 6 -15.80 -3.34 -3.08
C ASP A 6 -15.95 -2.45 -1.83
N HIS A 7 -17.17 -1.92 -1.63
CA HIS A 7 -17.49 -0.76 -0.78
C HIS A 7 -16.88 -0.75 0.64
N THR A 8 -16.51 -1.91 1.18
CA THR A 8 -15.67 -2.01 2.38
C THR A 8 -14.50 -2.94 2.13
N THR A 9 -13.29 -2.40 2.14
CA THR A 9 -12.04 -3.18 2.14
C THR A 9 -11.30 -2.93 3.44
N ILE A 10 -10.93 -4.01 4.12
CA ILE A 10 -10.07 -3.99 5.31
C ILE A 10 -8.83 -4.81 5.00
N ILE A 11 -7.65 -4.25 5.25
CA ILE A 11 -6.40 -4.99 5.16
C ILE A 11 -6.12 -5.60 6.52
N VAL A 12 -6.03 -6.93 6.53
CA VAL A 12 -5.76 -7.72 7.73
C VAL A 12 -4.39 -8.37 7.58
N ARG A 13 -3.50 -8.17 8.56
CA ARG A 13 -2.15 -8.75 8.59
C ARG A 13 -1.99 -9.69 9.78
N MET A 14 -1.51 -10.89 9.52
CA MET A 14 -1.11 -11.89 10.53
C MET A 14 -0.04 -12.81 9.95
N THR A 15 0.64 -13.58 10.78
CA THR A 15 1.58 -14.61 10.30
C THR A 15 0.83 -15.80 9.69
N LEU A 16 1.50 -16.56 8.81
CA LEU A 16 0.94 -17.79 8.28
C LEU A 16 0.61 -18.79 9.40
N GLU A 17 1.46 -18.88 10.41
CA GLU A 17 1.26 -19.73 11.59
C GLU A 17 -0.01 -19.32 12.37
N SER A 18 -0.21 -18.02 12.62
CA SER A 18 -1.41 -17.53 13.29
C SER A 18 -2.68 -17.78 12.47
N LEU A 19 -2.60 -17.67 11.14
CA LEU A 19 -3.70 -18.01 10.26
C LEU A 19 -4.06 -19.49 10.33
N GLN A 20 -3.06 -20.37 10.23
CA GLN A 20 -3.24 -21.82 10.23
C GLN A 20 -3.71 -22.35 11.59
N SER A 21 -3.05 -21.95 12.68
CA SER A 21 -3.39 -22.38 14.04
C SER A 21 -4.68 -21.72 14.56
N GLY A 22 -4.92 -20.46 14.18
CA GLY A 22 -5.99 -19.63 14.75
C GLY A 22 -5.67 -18.96 16.06
N LEU A 23 -4.44 -19.09 16.50
CA LEU A 23 -3.92 -18.52 17.73
C LEU A 23 -3.08 -17.29 17.39
N GLY A 24 -3.03 -16.34 18.32
CA GLY A 24 -2.35 -15.06 18.14
C GLY A 24 -3.27 -13.95 17.60
N GLU A 25 -2.65 -12.96 16.98
CA GLU A 25 -3.26 -11.67 16.70
C GLU A 25 -3.22 -11.30 15.21
N ALA A 26 -4.13 -10.41 14.82
CA ALA A 26 -4.22 -9.83 13.50
C ALA A 26 -4.35 -8.30 13.59
N GLN A 27 -3.56 -7.59 12.79
CA GLN A 27 -3.61 -6.13 12.68
C GLN A 27 -4.55 -5.71 11.56
N LEU A 28 -5.33 -4.66 11.80
CA LEU A 28 -6.27 -4.08 10.84
C LEU A 28 -5.88 -2.65 10.50
N ASP A 29 -5.82 -2.30 9.22
CA ASP A 29 -5.59 -0.90 8.84
C ASP A 29 -6.73 0.00 9.34
N GLY A 30 -6.37 1.07 10.05
CA GLY A 30 -7.31 2.02 10.64
C GLY A 30 -7.81 1.66 12.05
N ILE A 31 -7.39 0.52 12.62
CA ILE A 31 -7.70 0.12 14.01
C ILE A 31 -6.38 -0.15 14.74
N GLU A 32 -6.16 0.51 15.87
CA GLU A 32 -4.91 0.41 16.62
C GLU A 32 -4.82 -0.91 17.41
N GLN A 33 -5.93 -1.31 18.03
CA GLN A 33 -5.99 -2.53 18.82
C GLN A 33 -6.12 -3.76 17.89
N PRO A 34 -5.21 -4.74 18.00
CA PRO A 34 -5.32 -5.96 17.21
C PRO A 34 -6.56 -6.78 17.59
N ILE A 35 -7.02 -7.61 16.66
CA ILE A 35 -8.06 -8.61 16.92
C ILE A 35 -7.43 -10.00 17.01
N SER A 36 -8.13 -10.96 17.62
CA SER A 36 -7.65 -12.35 17.61
C SER A 36 -7.62 -12.91 16.18
N ALA A 37 -6.65 -13.79 15.89
CA ALA A 37 -6.60 -14.53 14.63
C ALA A 37 -7.89 -15.32 14.39
N GLY A 38 -8.50 -15.85 15.46
CA GLY A 38 -9.82 -16.49 15.42
C GLY A 38 -10.93 -15.56 14.92
N THR A 39 -10.99 -14.32 15.42
CA THR A 39 -11.94 -13.29 14.95
C THR A 39 -11.71 -12.94 13.48
N ALA A 40 -10.45 -12.73 13.10
CA ALA A 40 -10.09 -12.42 11.73
C ALA A 40 -10.53 -13.52 10.75
N ARG A 41 -10.36 -14.80 11.10
CA ARG A 41 -10.84 -15.93 10.28
C ARG A 41 -12.36 -16.00 10.18
N LYS A 42 -13.08 -15.66 11.25
CA LYS A 42 -14.56 -15.60 11.22
C LYS A 42 -15.03 -14.51 10.25
N MET A 43 -14.44 -13.32 10.33
CA MET A 43 -14.71 -12.24 9.37
C MET A 43 -14.37 -12.67 7.94
N ALA A 44 -13.27 -13.39 7.77
CA ALA A 44 -12.80 -13.88 6.49
C ALA A 44 -13.77 -14.90 5.83
N ALA A 45 -14.49 -15.68 6.63
CA ALA A 45 -15.46 -16.66 6.11
C ALA A 45 -16.69 -16.02 5.45
N GLU A 46 -17.05 -14.79 5.85
CA GLU A 46 -18.19 -14.04 5.31
C GLU A 46 -17.76 -12.96 4.30
N ALA A 47 -16.45 -12.72 4.15
CA ALA A 47 -15.90 -11.68 3.31
C ALA A 47 -15.45 -12.20 1.93
N CYS A 48 -15.48 -11.33 0.93
CA CYS A 48 -14.76 -11.55 -0.32
C CYS A 48 -13.25 -11.35 -0.07
N LEU A 49 -12.51 -12.44 0.13
CA LEU A 49 -11.09 -12.40 0.43
C LEU A 49 -10.24 -12.29 -0.84
N ILE A 50 -9.30 -11.35 -0.84
CA ILE A 50 -8.22 -11.29 -1.83
C ILE A 50 -6.90 -11.57 -1.09
N PRO A 51 -6.36 -12.80 -1.18
CA PRO A 51 -5.16 -13.17 -0.44
C PRO A 51 -3.92 -12.47 -1.02
N MET A 52 -3.09 -11.90 -0.13
CA MET A 52 -1.74 -11.45 -0.45
C MET A 52 -0.77 -12.20 0.47
N VAL A 53 -0.01 -13.14 -0.10
CA VAL A 53 0.94 -13.99 0.65
C VAL A 53 2.36 -13.58 0.28
N LEU A 54 3.08 -13.01 1.26
CA LEU A 54 4.51 -12.72 1.10
C LEU A 54 5.32 -14.02 1.15
N GLY A 55 6.30 -14.17 0.25
CA GLY A 55 7.11 -15.39 0.14
C GLY A 55 6.44 -16.57 -0.59
N GLY A 56 5.24 -16.37 -1.14
CA GLY A 56 4.54 -17.34 -2.00
C GLY A 56 4.95 -17.28 -3.48
N LYS A 57 4.05 -17.69 -4.38
CA LYS A 57 4.24 -17.54 -5.83
C LYS A 57 4.26 -16.05 -6.22
N SER A 58 5.13 -15.68 -7.16
CA SER A 58 5.27 -14.30 -7.62
C SER A 58 4.13 -13.88 -8.54
N GLU A 59 3.72 -12.61 -8.43
CA GLU A 59 2.81 -11.94 -9.36
C GLU A 59 3.58 -10.95 -10.23
N VAL A 60 3.11 -10.72 -11.46
CA VAL A 60 3.66 -9.65 -12.30
C VAL A 60 3.17 -8.32 -11.75
N LEU A 61 4.10 -7.51 -11.23
CA LEU A 61 3.80 -6.17 -10.71
C LEU A 61 4.29 -5.04 -11.63
N ASP A 62 4.95 -5.39 -12.74
CA ASP A 62 5.49 -4.46 -13.71
C ASP A 62 4.92 -4.75 -15.11
N PHE A 63 3.93 -3.96 -15.54
CA PHE A 63 3.24 -4.13 -16.82
C PHE A 63 3.73 -3.16 -17.91
N GLY A 64 4.62 -2.22 -17.57
CA GLY A 64 5.09 -1.18 -18.47
C GLY A 64 3.92 -0.33 -18.99
N LEU A 65 3.89 -0.08 -20.31
CA LEU A 65 2.84 0.69 -20.97
C LEU A 65 1.67 -0.17 -21.50
N ARG A 66 1.66 -1.49 -21.24
CA ARG A 66 0.63 -2.39 -21.78
C ARG A 66 -0.74 -2.20 -21.16
N LYS A 67 -0.79 -1.66 -19.94
CA LYS A 67 -2.03 -1.39 -19.21
C LYS A 67 -1.96 0.00 -18.62
N ARG A 68 -3.06 0.74 -18.72
CA ARG A 68 -3.18 2.07 -18.11
C ARG A 68 -3.49 2.03 -16.62
N LEU A 69 -4.35 1.09 -16.18
CA LEU A 69 -4.80 1.02 -14.79
C LEU A 69 -4.00 -0.02 -14.01
N PHE A 70 -3.67 0.31 -12.76
CA PHE A 70 -3.06 -0.62 -11.83
C PHE A 70 -3.99 -1.81 -11.57
N THR A 71 -3.41 -3.02 -11.55
CA THR A 71 -4.12 -4.24 -11.15
C THR A 71 -4.38 -4.25 -9.66
N THR A 72 -5.27 -5.15 -9.20
CA THR A 72 -5.51 -5.36 -7.78
C THR A 72 -4.23 -5.75 -7.04
N ALA A 73 -3.40 -6.62 -7.61
CA ALA A 73 -2.12 -7.02 -7.00
C ALA A 73 -1.17 -5.83 -6.81
N GLN A 74 -1.06 -4.93 -7.81
CA GLN A 74 -0.25 -3.71 -7.70
C GLN A 74 -0.79 -2.75 -6.62
N LYS A 75 -2.13 -2.59 -6.55
CA LYS A 75 -2.76 -1.78 -5.51
C LYS A 75 -2.50 -2.36 -4.11
N LEU A 76 -2.66 -3.67 -3.92
CA LEU A 76 -2.39 -4.33 -2.63
C LEU A 76 -0.92 -4.21 -2.23
N ALA A 77 0.01 -4.42 -3.16
CA ALA A 77 1.43 -4.22 -2.90
C ALA A 77 1.75 -2.75 -2.55
N ALA A 78 1.05 -1.78 -3.14
CA ALA A 78 1.25 -0.37 -2.83
C ALA A 78 0.63 -0.03 -1.47
N ILE A 79 -0.55 -0.57 -1.15
CA ILE A 79 -1.18 -0.45 0.16
C ILE A 79 -0.31 -1.05 1.26
N GLU A 80 0.37 -2.17 1.01
CA GLU A 80 1.30 -2.75 1.98
C GLU A 80 2.43 -1.80 2.36
N ARG A 81 2.95 -1.06 1.37
CA ARG A 81 3.95 -0.01 1.57
C ARG A 81 3.35 1.25 2.21
N ASP A 82 2.18 1.66 1.75
CA ASP A 82 1.62 3.00 2.00
C ASP A 82 0.69 3.07 3.21
N GLY A 83 0.06 1.95 3.62
CA GLY A 83 -0.86 1.85 4.76
C GLY A 83 -2.23 2.53 4.55
N GLY A 84 -2.52 3.03 3.34
CA GLY A 84 -3.68 3.85 3.04
C GLY A 84 -3.31 5.02 2.15
N CYS A 85 -3.85 6.21 2.42
CA CYS A 85 -3.37 7.43 1.76
C CYS A 85 -1.93 7.73 2.19
N ALA A 86 -0.99 7.67 1.25
CA ALA A 86 0.43 7.84 1.54
C ALA A 86 0.82 9.27 1.91
N THR A 87 -0.03 10.29 1.68
CA THR A 87 0.37 11.67 1.95
C THR A 87 0.70 11.90 3.42
N ALA A 88 1.84 12.55 3.68
CA ALA A 88 2.31 12.85 5.03
C ALA A 88 1.20 13.47 5.90
N GLY A 89 0.92 12.84 7.04
CA GLY A 89 -0.12 13.27 8.00
C GLY A 89 -1.56 12.91 7.63
N CYS A 90 -1.80 12.14 6.57
CA CYS A 90 -3.14 11.66 6.20
C CYS A 90 -3.36 10.23 6.70
N ASN A 91 -4.45 10.01 7.43
CA ASN A 91 -4.79 8.69 8.00
C ASN A 91 -5.99 8.03 7.30
N ARG A 92 -6.30 8.42 6.05
CA ARG A 92 -7.42 7.79 5.34
C ARG A 92 -7.08 6.33 5.00
N PRO A 93 -7.98 5.38 5.30
CA PRO A 93 -7.68 3.97 5.13
C PRO A 93 -7.64 3.57 3.65
N PRO A 94 -7.12 2.37 3.33
CA PRO A 94 -6.99 1.88 1.96
C PRO A 94 -8.28 1.94 1.13
N SER A 95 -9.45 1.76 1.74
CA SER A 95 -10.76 1.86 1.07
C SER A 95 -11.07 3.24 0.49
N TYR A 96 -10.37 4.29 0.93
CA TYR A 96 -10.50 5.65 0.42
C TYR A 96 -9.41 6.04 -0.57
N ALA A 97 -8.45 5.14 -0.82
CA ALA A 97 -7.26 5.42 -1.60
C ALA A 97 -7.32 4.78 -2.99
N GLU A 98 -6.81 5.51 -3.98
CA GLU A 98 -6.65 5.07 -5.36
C GLU A 98 -5.19 5.13 -5.78
N GLY A 99 -4.82 4.28 -6.74
CA GLY A 99 -3.46 4.24 -7.27
C GLY A 99 -3.20 5.45 -8.17
N HIS A 100 -2.24 6.27 -7.77
CA HIS A 100 -1.73 7.42 -8.51
C HIS A 100 -0.41 7.04 -9.19
N HIS A 101 -0.29 7.41 -10.47
CA HIS A 101 0.97 7.30 -11.21
C HIS A 101 1.90 8.46 -10.86
N ILE A 102 3.04 8.18 -10.20
CA ILE A 102 4.03 9.20 -9.81
C ILE A 102 4.55 9.97 -11.03
N ARG A 103 5.04 9.24 -12.03
CA ARG A 103 5.26 9.74 -13.39
C ARG A 103 3.97 9.49 -14.17
N TRP A 104 3.33 10.55 -14.63
CA TRP A 104 2.01 10.43 -15.25
C TRP A 104 2.03 9.57 -16.52
N TYR A 105 1.04 8.68 -16.65
CA TYR A 105 1.00 7.67 -17.72
C TYR A 105 1.01 8.26 -19.14
N LYS A 106 0.23 9.32 -19.41
CA LYS A 106 0.02 9.83 -20.79
C LYS A 106 0.99 10.94 -21.23
N ALA A 107 1.28 11.96 -20.42
CA ALA A 107 2.22 13.04 -20.83
C ALA A 107 3.68 12.66 -20.62
N HIS A 108 3.95 11.62 -19.83
CA HIS A 108 5.30 11.29 -19.43
C HIS A 108 5.60 9.82 -19.62
N ASP A 109 4.84 9.03 -20.39
CA ASP A 109 5.10 7.59 -20.57
C ASP A 109 5.36 6.85 -19.25
N GLY A 110 4.59 7.23 -18.22
CA GLY A 110 4.70 6.64 -16.90
C GLY A 110 4.22 5.19 -16.90
N PRO A 111 5.09 4.19 -16.64
CA PRO A 111 4.69 2.80 -16.71
C PRO A 111 3.72 2.44 -15.57
N THR A 112 2.82 1.50 -15.81
CA THR A 112 1.99 0.88 -14.77
C THR A 112 2.81 -0.21 -14.11
N ASN A 113 3.76 0.24 -13.30
CA ASN A 113 4.72 -0.55 -12.53
C ASN A 113 4.59 -0.23 -11.05
N GLN A 114 5.02 -1.16 -10.19
CA GLN A 114 4.87 -1.01 -8.75
C GLN A 114 5.60 0.22 -8.20
N ALA A 115 6.81 0.48 -8.71
CA ALA A 115 7.61 1.65 -8.33
C ALA A 115 6.97 2.99 -8.75
N ASN A 116 6.03 2.98 -9.70
CA ASN A 116 5.32 4.16 -10.18
C ASN A 116 3.92 4.30 -9.57
N CYS A 117 3.51 3.39 -8.69
CA CYS A 117 2.21 3.40 -8.00
C CYS A 117 2.38 3.98 -6.60
N VAL A 118 1.56 4.97 -6.23
CA VAL A 118 1.39 5.44 -4.84
C VAL A 118 -0.09 5.57 -4.53
N MET A 119 -0.51 5.16 -3.34
CA MET A 119 -1.91 5.20 -2.92
C MET A 119 -2.27 6.57 -2.34
N LEU A 120 -3.28 7.24 -2.89
CA LEU A 120 -3.73 8.56 -2.43
C LEU A 120 -5.24 8.58 -2.29
N CYS A 121 -5.76 9.23 -1.25
CA CYS A 121 -7.18 9.52 -1.20
C CYS A 121 -7.56 10.63 -2.18
N SER A 122 -8.81 10.64 -2.66
CA SER A 122 -9.27 11.62 -3.66
C SER A 122 -8.88 13.07 -3.32
N ALA A 123 -9.03 13.51 -2.07
CA ALA A 123 -8.66 14.87 -1.66
C ALA A 123 -7.15 15.14 -1.82
N CYS A 124 -6.30 14.21 -1.39
CA CYS A 124 -4.85 14.37 -1.51
C CYS A 124 -4.38 14.19 -2.97
N HIS A 125 -5.02 13.32 -3.73
CA HIS A 125 -4.72 13.12 -5.15
C HIS A 125 -4.95 14.40 -5.95
N HIS A 126 -6.07 15.11 -5.75
CA HIS A 126 -6.29 16.39 -6.40
C HIS A 126 -5.35 17.49 -5.90
N ARG A 127 -4.99 17.48 -4.60
CA ARG A 127 -4.09 18.47 -4.02
C ARG A 127 -2.71 18.43 -4.65
N ILE A 128 -2.12 17.24 -4.83
CA ILE A 128 -0.77 17.12 -5.38
C ILE A 128 -0.69 17.69 -6.81
N HIS A 129 -1.73 17.49 -7.62
CA HIS A 129 -1.80 18.07 -8.97
C HIS A 129 -2.00 19.58 -8.93
N ARG A 130 -2.88 20.07 -8.07
CA ARG A 130 -3.20 21.50 -7.94
C ARG A 130 -1.99 22.32 -7.48
N GLU A 131 -1.25 21.78 -6.52
CA GLU A 131 -0.15 22.48 -5.86
C GLU A 131 1.22 22.11 -6.46
N GLY A 132 1.28 21.22 -7.46
CA GLY A 132 2.51 20.84 -8.14
C GLY A 132 3.50 20.09 -7.26
N TRP A 133 3.01 19.16 -6.43
CA TRP A 133 3.87 18.32 -5.60
C TRP A 133 4.51 17.22 -6.43
N ASP A 134 5.80 16.97 -6.19
CA ASP A 134 6.48 15.79 -6.68
C ASP A 134 6.38 14.66 -5.65
N VAL A 135 6.39 13.42 -6.14
CA VAL A 135 6.44 12.21 -5.30
C VAL A 135 7.66 11.40 -5.70
N VAL A 136 8.40 10.89 -4.72
CA VAL A 136 9.50 9.94 -4.96
C VAL A 136 9.40 8.78 -4.00
N VAL A 137 9.76 7.58 -4.46
CA VAL A 137 9.92 6.39 -3.62
C VAL A 137 11.40 6.06 -3.54
N ARG A 138 11.94 6.02 -2.32
CA ARG A 138 13.35 5.68 -2.05
C ARG A 138 13.39 4.66 -0.93
N ASP A 139 14.12 3.56 -1.13
CA ASP A 139 14.22 2.47 -0.14
C ASP A 139 12.85 1.99 0.38
N ASN A 140 11.88 1.87 -0.55
CA ASN A 140 10.50 1.52 -0.27
C ASN A 140 9.73 2.51 0.64
N VAL A 141 10.23 3.75 0.78
CA VAL A 141 9.59 4.84 1.54
C VAL A 141 9.12 5.92 0.58
N VAL A 142 7.87 6.37 0.75
CA VAL A 142 7.29 7.46 -0.04
C VAL A 142 7.68 8.81 0.55
N TYR A 143 8.10 9.74 -0.32
CA TYR A 143 8.34 11.13 0.03
C TYR A 143 7.55 12.06 -0.88
N PHE A 144 6.93 13.07 -0.28
CA PHE A 144 6.21 14.15 -0.94
C PHE A 144 7.07 15.40 -0.91
N ILE A 145 7.39 15.95 -2.08
CA ILE A 145 8.22 17.13 -2.23
C ILE A 145 7.31 18.27 -2.69
N PRO A 146 7.02 19.26 -1.83
CA PRO A 146 6.18 20.39 -2.22
C PRO A 146 6.84 21.21 -3.32
N SER A 147 6.03 21.91 -4.11
CA SER A 147 6.52 22.98 -4.97
C SER A 147 7.08 24.14 -4.15
N ALA A 148 7.88 25.00 -4.79
CA ALA A 148 8.48 26.16 -4.13
C ALA A 148 7.44 27.18 -3.62
N SER A 149 6.22 27.19 -4.17
CA SER A 149 5.12 28.03 -3.69
C SER A 149 4.50 27.52 -2.38
N VAL A 150 4.62 26.22 -2.09
CA VAL A 150 4.13 25.62 -0.83
C VAL A 150 5.22 25.60 0.25
N ASP A 151 6.47 25.31 -0.13
CA ASP A 151 7.64 25.41 0.73
C ASP A 151 8.84 25.85 -0.13
N PRO A 152 9.40 27.06 0.06
CA PRO A 152 10.53 27.55 -0.73
C PRO A 152 11.75 26.63 -0.70
N ARG A 153 11.93 25.87 0.39
CA ARG A 153 13.04 24.90 0.53
C ARG A 153 12.74 23.54 -0.09
N ARG A 154 11.50 23.33 -0.56
CA ARG A 154 11.00 22.07 -1.12
C ARG A 154 11.34 20.87 -0.22
N THR A 155 11.15 21.03 1.09
CA THR A 155 11.59 20.03 2.08
C THR A 155 10.84 18.72 1.88
N PRO A 156 11.52 17.58 1.61
CA PRO A 156 10.86 16.30 1.46
C PRO A 156 10.12 15.88 2.72
N ARG A 157 8.85 15.51 2.59
CA ARG A 157 8.00 15.05 3.69
C ARG A 157 7.78 13.55 3.57
N ARG A 158 8.21 12.79 4.56
CA ARG A 158 8.00 11.34 4.60
C ARG A 158 6.49 11.05 4.69
N GLY A 159 6.00 10.24 3.76
CA GLY A 159 4.64 9.73 3.71
C GLY A 159 4.58 8.22 4.01
N GLY A 160 3.41 7.64 3.78
CA GLY A 160 3.12 6.22 3.94
C GLY A 160 3.21 5.73 5.37
N ARG A 161 3.06 4.42 5.54
CA ARG A 161 3.24 3.76 6.83
C ARG A 161 4.67 4.01 7.34
N PRO A 162 4.88 4.30 8.64
CA PRO A 162 6.19 4.15 9.25
C PRO A 162 6.75 2.76 8.96
N PRO A 163 8.07 2.58 8.74
CA PRO A 163 8.61 1.25 8.58
C PRO A 163 8.28 0.47 9.84
N VAL A 164 7.76 -0.75 9.70
CA VAL A 164 7.69 -1.66 10.84
C VAL A 164 9.15 -1.88 11.28
N PRO A 165 9.50 -1.68 12.57
CA PRO A 165 10.82 -2.03 13.05
C PRO A 165 11.11 -3.47 12.63
N THR A 166 12.23 -3.69 11.94
CA THR A 166 12.63 -5.04 11.56
C THR A 166 12.63 -5.88 12.83
N PRO A 167 11.83 -6.97 12.92
CA PRO A 167 11.97 -7.90 14.02
C PRO A 167 13.44 -8.33 14.04
N LYS A 168 14.10 -8.26 15.20
CA LYS A 168 15.43 -8.87 15.33
C LYS A 168 15.29 -10.31 14.86
N GLY A 169 16.05 -10.67 13.83
CA GLY A 169 15.87 -11.91 13.09
C GLY A 169 15.75 -13.10 14.05
N HIS A 170 14.63 -13.81 13.97
CA HIS A 170 14.67 -15.23 14.29
C HIS A 170 15.28 -15.89 13.06
N ASP A 171 16.45 -16.50 13.25
CA ASP A 171 17.14 -17.31 12.26
C ASP A 171 16.23 -18.49 11.86
N GLY A 172 15.37 -18.26 10.87
CA GLY A 172 14.53 -19.29 10.28
C GLY A 172 15.38 -20.25 9.45
N PRO A 173 15.00 -21.53 9.35
CA PRO A 173 15.86 -22.55 8.76
C PRO A 173 16.09 -22.28 7.27
N HIS A 174 17.37 -22.23 6.89
CA HIS A 174 17.80 -22.24 5.50
C HIS A 174 17.39 -23.55 4.84
N TYR A 175 16.38 -23.52 3.97
CA TYR A 175 16.14 -24.64 3.07
C TYR A 175 17.14 -24.55 1.92
N LYS A 176 18.12 -25.46 1.91
CA LYS A 176 19.05 -25.62 0.79
C LYS A 176 18.28 -26.17 -0.41
N ARG A 177 18.55 -25.62 -1.59
CA ARG A 177 18.08 -26.15 -2.89
C ARG A 177 18.69 -27.51 -3.17
#